data_AF-A0A7C7E7G8-F1
#
_entry.id   AF-A0A7C7E7G8-F1
#
_cell.length_a   1.000
_cell.length_b   1.000
_cell.length_c   1.000
_cell.angle_alpha   90.00
_cell.angle_beta   90.00
_cell.angle_gamma   90.00
#
_symmetry.space_group_name_H-M   'P 1'
#
loop_
_entity.id
_entity.type
_entity.pdbx_description
1 polymer ?
#
loop_
_entity_poly.entity_id
_entity_poly.type
_entity_poly.pdbx_seq_one_letter_code
_entity_poly.pdbx_strand_id
1 'polypeptide(L)'
;MGFMEKLLELIPPHPLKDAVNAFPGKNMVIFKPKIIFEGPFYSDYYQFDLTLNEVPPLTVEKNVFPIEKNKLFPINPDQVFGAVAQSEVKGYLTVLINKDIIREMAHSAFGKRDVFFENAFTTIDDETWYLIKQYMRETSNMQKGYEFVQDGITMQLCINLMRNLKSNLRLEKKGARSSFKSYKKSY
;
A
#
# COMPACT_ATOMS: atom_id res chain seq x y z
N MET A 1 -10.31 -18.54 -9.85
CA MET A 1 -10.48 -17.12 -10.17
C MET A 1 -9.26 -16.39 -9.66
N GLY A 2 -8.44 -15.88 -10.58
CA GLY A 2 -7.19 -15.18 -10.30
C GLY A 2 -7.44 -13.81 -9.64
N PHE A 3 -6.40 -13.30 -8.99
CA PHE A 3 -6.38 -12.02 -8.27
C PHE A 3 -6.93 -10.84 -9.12
N MET A 4 -6.58 -10.78 -10.41
CA MET A 4 -7.05 -9.74 -11.32
C MET A 4 -8.51 -9.86 -11.73
N GLU A 5 -9.04 -11.08 -11.83
CA GLU A 5 -10.44 -11.31 -12.23
C GLU A 5 -11.39 -10.79 -11.15
N LYS A 6 -11.07 -11.00 -9.87
CA LYS A 6 -11.82 -10.43 -8.73
C LYS A 6 -11.77 -8.91 -8.68
N LEU A 7 -10.62 -8.31 -9.03
CA LEU A 7 -10.47 -6.86 -9.03
C LEU A 7 -11.25 -6.18 -10.16
N LEU A 8 -11.36 -6.83 -11.31
CA LEU A 8 -12.13 -6.31 -12.44
C LEU A 8 -13.64 -6.28 -12.16
N GLU A 9 -14.16 -7.12 -11.25
CA GLU A 9 -15.57 -7.09 -10.82
C GLU A 9 -15.92 -5.84 -10.00
N LEU A 10 -14.93 -5.23 -9.32
CA LEU A 10 -15.11 -4.01 -8.53
C LEU A 10 -15.09 -2.73 -9.37
N ILE A 11 -14.69 -2.83 -10.64
CA ILE A 11 -14.57 -1.69 -11.54
C ILE A 11 -15.88 -1.59 -12.35
N PRO A 12 -16.58 -0.43 -12.33
CA PRO A 12 -17.80 -0.25 -13.10
C PRO A 12 -17.61 -0.62 -14.58
N PRO A 13 -18.60 -1.24 -15.25
CA PRO A 13 -18.51 -1.64 -16.65
C PRO A 13 -18.45 -0.39 -17.55
N HIS A 14 -17.23 0.07 -17.85
CA HIS A 14 -16.96 1.17 -18.79
C HIS A 14 -15.63 0.86 -19.54
N PRO A 15 -15.11 1.66 -20.51
CA PRO A 15 -14.01 1.27 -21.40
C PRO A 15 -12.65 1.42 -20.68
N LEU A 16 -12.58 0.93 -19.45
CA LEU A 16 -11.49 1.11 -18.50
C LEU A 16 -10.28 0.23 -18.81
N LYS A 17 -10.44 -0.82 -19.62
CA LYS A 17 -9.32 -1.64 -20.09
C LYS A 17 -8.26 -0.80 -20.82
N ASP A 18 -8.66 0.29 -21.49
CA ASP A 18 -7.74 1.18 -22.21
C ASP A 18 -7.32 2.43 -21.40
N ALA A 19 -8.01 2.70 -20.29
CA ALA A 19 -7.79 3.87 -19.44
C ALA A 19 -6.92 3.59 -18.21
N VAL A 20 -6.57 2.33 -17.93
CA VAL A 20 -5.74 1.92 -16.80
C VAL A 20 -4.56 1.09 -17.28
N ASN A 21 -3.34 1.53 -16.96
CA ASN A 21 -2.17 0.67 -17.12
C ASN A 21 -1.97 -0.13 -15.82
N ALA A 22 -1.99 -1.46 -15.90
CA ALA A 22 -1.94 -2.36 -14.77
C ALA A 22 -0.68 -3.21 -14.77
N PHE A 23 -0.12 -3.44 -13.59
CA PHE A 23 1.06 -4.27 -13.35
C PHE A 23 0.64 -5.36 -12.37
N PRO A 24 0.09 -6.49 -12.87
CA PRO A 24 -0.43 -7.55 -12.01
C PRO A 24 0.67 -8.52 -11.55
N GLY A 25 0.43 -9.12 -10.38
CA GLY A 25 1.11 -10.32 -9.92
C GLY A 25 0.22 -11.10 -8.97
N LYS A 26 0.81 -12.08 -8.28
CA LYS A 26 0.05 -13.05 -7.46
C LYS A 26 -0.65 -12.44 -6.25
N ASN A 27 0.05 -11.59 -5.52
CA ASN A 27 -0.40 -11.03 -4.22
C ASN A 27 -0.53 -9.50 -4.23
N MET A 28 -0.21 -8.86 -5.35
CA MET A 28 -0.20 -7.42 -5.49
C MET A 28 -0.55 -7.04 -6.93
N VAL A 29 -1.18 -5.89 -7.11
CA VAL A 29 -1.26 -5.19 -8.40
C VAL A 29 -0.96 -3.72 -8.17
N ILE A 30 -0.34 -3.12 -9.17
CA ILE A 30 -0.20 -1.67 -9.23
C ILE A 30 -1.02 -1.16 -10.41
N PHE A 31 -1.93 -0.22 -10.15
CA PHE A 31 -2.67 0.49 -11.18
C PHE A 31 -2.11 1.89 -11.40
N LYS A 32 -2.06 2.30 -12.65
CA LYS A 32 -1.84 3.68 -13.09
C LYS A 32 -3.10 4.18 -13.80
N PRO A 33 -4.14 4.57 -13.05
CA PRO A 33 -5.37 5.04 -13.66
C PRO A 33 -5.16 6.44 -14.29
N LYS A 34 -5.92 6.70 -15.36
CA LYS A 34 -6.06 8.04 -15.94
C LYS A 34 -7.27 8.80 -15.43
N ILE A 35 -8.16 8.11 -14.71
CA ILE A 35 -9.40 8.65 -14.15
C ILE A 35 -9.54 8.14 -12.71
N ILE A 36 -9.90 9.01 -11.79
CA ILE A 36 -10.36 8.64 -10.45
C ILE A 36 -11.88 8.81 -10.38
N PHE A 37 -12.57 7.90 -9.68
CA PHE A 37 -14.02 7.82 -9.65
C PHE A 37 -14.60 8.25 -8.31
N GLU A 38 -15.83 8.77 -8.35
CA GLU A 38 -16.66 8.93 -7.16
C GLU A 38 -17.09 7.57 -6.63
N GLY A 39 -16.99 7.40 -5.31
CA GLY A 39 -17.42 6.19 -4.61
C GLY A 39 -18.95 6.08 -4.48
N PRO A 40 -19.45 5.10 -3.70
CA PRO A 40 -18.69 4.28 -2.75
C PRO A 40 -18.05 3.04 -3.40
N PHE A 41 -16.78 2.81 -3.07
CA PHE A 41 -16.06 1.57 -3.36
C PHE A 41 -15.58 0.95 -2.05
N TYR A 42 -15.39 -0.37 -2.04
CA TYR A 42 -14.68 -1.07 -0.99
C TYR A 42 -14.01 -2.30 -1.60
N SER A 43 -12.97 -2.79 -0.94
CA SER A 43 -12.32 -4.04 -1.34
C SER A 43 -11.78 -4.75 -0.10
N ASP A 44 -11.49 -6.04 -0.22
CA ASP A 44 -10.86 -6.79 0.86
C ASP A 44 -9.32 -6.74 0.80
N TYR A 45 -8.77 -5.84 -0.01
CA TYR A 45 -7.34 -5.57 -0.17
C TYR A 45 -6.92 -4.35 0.66
N TYR A 46 -5.64 -4.31 1.04
CA TYR A 46 -5.04 -3.04 1.44
C TYR A 46 -4.77 -2.23 0.18
N GLN A 47 -5.21 -0.99 0.16
CA GLN A 47 -4.95 -0.06 -0.93
C GLN A 47 -4.03 1.06 -0.45
N PHE A 48 -3.02 1.39 -1.25
CA PHE A 48 -2.10 2.49 -1.00
C PHE A 48 -2.09 3.41 -2.21
N ASP A 49 -2.67 4.60 -2.02
CA ASP A 49 -2.77 5.60 -3.07
C ASP A 49 -1.60 6.58 -2.98
N LEU A 50 -0.84 6.67 -4.06
CA LEU A 50 0.27 7.59 -4.20
C LEU A 50 -0.08 8.64 -5.25
N THR A 51 -0.11 9.89 -4.80
CA THR A 51 -0.43 11.04 -5.66
C THR A 51 0.86 11.79 -6.01
N LEU A 52 1.17 11.92 -7.29
CA LEU A 52 2.34 12.68 -7.77
C LEU A 52 1.95 14.08 -8.27
N ASN A 53 0.67 14.30 -8.57
CA ASN A 53 0.09 15.58 -8.95
C ASN A 53 -1.21 15.85 -8.17
N GLU A 54 -1.83 17.00 -8.43
CA GLU A 54 -3.16 17.33 -7.93
C GLU A 54 -4.20 16.33 -8.43
N VAL A 55 -4.98 15.77 -7.51
CA VAL A 55 -6.19 15.00 -7.78
C VAL A 55 -7.30 15.47 -6.82
N PRO A 56 -8.57 15.15 -7.08
CA PRO A 56 -9.66 15.48 -6.15
C PRO A 56 -9.43 14.88 -4.74
N PRO A 57 -9.96 15.51 -3.68
CA PRO A 57 -9.92 14.95 -2.32
C PRO A 57 -10.48 13.52 -2.27
N LEU A 58 -9.93 12.70 -1.38
CA LEU A 58 -10.40 11.35 -1.13
C LEU A 58 -11.42 11.35 0.00
N THR A 59 -12.49 10.59 -0.16
CA THR A 59 -13.40 10.22 0.91
C THR A 59 -13.02 8.84 1.42
N VAL A 60 -12.82 8.68 2.72
CA VAL A 60 -12.76 7.36 3.37
C VAL A 60 -13.68 7.38 4.58
N GLU A 61 -14.61 6.43 4.62
CA GLU A 61 -15.73 6.41 5.54
C GLU A 61 -16.52 7.73 5.49
N LYS A 62 -16.57 8.46 6.61
CA LYS A 62 -17.27 9.75 6.75
C LYS A 62 -16.32 10.95 6.66
N ASN A 63 -15.04 10.70 6.38
CA ASN A 63 -14.00 11.74 6.40
C ASN A 63 -13.57 12.10 4.98
N VAL A 64 -13.25 13.38 4.80
CA VAL A 64 -12.69 13.91 3.55
C VAL A 64 -11.24 14.29 3.80
N PHE A 65 -10.35 13.79 2.94
CA PHE A 65 -8.91 13.98 3.02
C PHE A 65 -8.44 14.82 1.82
N PRO A 66 -7.97 16.06 2.04
CA PRO A 66 -7.38 16.85 0.97
C PRO A 66 -6.08 16.19 0.50
N ILE A 67 -5.88 16.12 -0.81
CA ILE A 67 -4.71 15.46 -1.38
C ILE A 67 -3.40 16.14 -1.00
N GLU A 68 -2.42 15.33 -0.64
CA GLU A 68 -1.05 15.76 -0.46
C GLU A 68 -0.13 15.09 -1.50
N LYS A 69 0.50 15.90 -2.35
CA LYS A 69 1.41 15.44 -3.41
C LYS A 69 2.64 14.74 -2.82
N ASN A 70 3.16 13.76 -3.56
CA ASN A 70 4.30 12.92 -3.20
C ASN A 70 4.14 12.19 -1.85
N LYS A 71 2.88 11.93 -1.48
CA LYS A 71 2.55 11.18 -0.28
C LYS A 71 1.69 9.98 -0.62
N LEU A 72 1.84 8.96 0.19
CA LEU A 72 1.10 7.71 0.15
C LEU A 72 0.00 7.76 1.20
N PHE A 73 -1.18 7.31 0.82
CA PHE A 73 -2.37 7.28 1.65
C PHE A 73 -2.90 5.84 1.75
N PRO A 74 -2.90 5.22 2.94
CA PRO A 74 -3.38 3.87 3.11
C PRO A 74 -4.91 3.84 3.30
N ILE A 75 -5.55 2.83 2.72
CA ILE A 75 -6.95 2.46 2.87
C ILE A 75 -6.94 0.99 3.28
N ASN A 76 -7.53 0.69 4.44
CA ASN A 76 -7.58 -0.67 4.98
C ASN A 76 -8.68 -1.49 4.28
N PRO A 77 -8.60 -2.83 4.33
CA PRO A 77 -9.67 -3.71 3.88
C PRO A 77 -11.01 -3.31 4.49
N ASP A 78 -12.07 -3.48 3.68
CA ASP A 78 -13.47 -3.25 4.04
C ASP A 78 -13.83 -1.79 4.36
N GLN A 79 -12.89 -0.84 4.27
CA GLN A 79 -13.21 0.59 4.36
C GLN A 79 -13.88 1.07 3.09
N VAL A 80 -14.94 1.86 3.24
CA VAL A 80 -15.60 2.52 2.10
C VAL A 80 -14.80 3.74 1.68
N PHE A 81 -14.50 3.86 0.39
CA PHE A 81 -13.71 4.97 -0.14
C PHE A 81 -14.18 5.46 -1.53
N GLY A 82 -13.61 6.57 -1.98
CA GLY A 82 -13.85 7.16 -3.31
C GLY A 82 -13.21 8.54 -3.43
N ALA A 83 -13.28 9.16 -4.61
CA ALA A 83 -13.02 10.59 -4.75
C ALA A 83 -14.29 11.41 -4.43
N VAL A 84 -14.11 12.66 -4.03
CA VAL A 84 -15.23 13.62 -3.90
C VAL A 84 -15.84 13.97 -5.26
N ALA A 85 -15.05 13.90 -6.33
CA ALA A 85 -15.51 14.15 -7.69
C ALA A 85 -14.73 13.30 -8.69
N GLN A 86 -15.39 12.82 -9.75
CA GLN A 86 -14.71 12.13 -10.84
C GLN A 86 -13.81 13.11 -11.59
N SER A 87 -12.58 12.72 -11.88
CA SER A 87 -11.64 13.58 -12.60
C SER A 87 -10.60 12.79 -13.37
N GLU A 88 -10.11 13.36 -14.46
CA GLU A 88 -8.89 12.90 -15.09
C GLU A 88 -7.70 13.18 -14.18
N VAL A 89 -6.82 12.20 -14.04
CA VAL A 89 -5.64 12.27 -13.17
C VAL A 89 -4.39 11.90 -13.94
N LYS A 90 -3.29 12.58 -13.61
CA LYS A 90 -1.94 12.25 -14.09
C LYS A 90 -1.07 11.98 -12.89
N GLY A 91 -0.28 10.90 -12.95
CA GLY A 91 0.62 10.57 -11.84
C GLY A 91 -0.12 10.13 -10.58
N TYR A 92 -1.22 9.41 -10.71
CA TYR A 92 -1.87 8.72 -9.60
C TYR A 92 -1.53 7.23 -9.71
N LEU A 93 -1.14 6.62 -8.59
CA LEU A 93 -0.80 5.20 -8.50
C LEU A 93 -1.59 4.58 -7.36
N THR A 94 -2.14 3.40 -7.60
CA THR A 94 -2.83 2.62 -6.58
C THR A 94 -2.15 1.28 -6.47
N VAL A 95 -1.59 0.98 -5.30
CA VAL A 95 -1.01 -0.33 -4.98
C VAL A 95 -2.03 -1.10 -4.17
N LEU A 96 -2.56 -2.21 -4.70
CA LEU A 96 -3.42 -3.11 -3.95
C LEU A 96 -2.64 -4.36 -3.55
N ILE A 97 -2.66 -4.68 -2.27
CA ILE A 97 -1.96 -5.83 -1.70
C ILE A 97 -2.96 -6.75 -1.03
N ASN A 98 -2.85 -8.05 -1.31
CA ASN A 98 -3.63 -9.09 -0.65
C ASN A 98 -3.49 -8.99 0.87
N LYS A 99 -4.61 -8.91 1.59
CA LYS A 99 -4.61 -8.87 3.06
C LYS A 99 -3.84 -10.04 3.66
N ASP A 100 -3.89 -11.22 3.05
CA ASP A 100 -3.27 -12.43 3.61
C ASP A 100 -1.75 -12.31 3.65
N ILE A 101 -1.12 -11.75 2.60
CA ILE A 101 0.35 -11.55 2.61
C ILE A 101 0.76 -10.50 3.65
N ILE A 102 -0.02 -9.43 3.83
CA ILE A 102 0.28 -8.45 4.89
C ILE A 102 0.18 -9.09 6.27
N ARG A 103 -0.85 -9.91 6.52
CA ARG A 103 -1.03 -10.61 7.81
C ARG A 103 0.08 -11.62 8.07
N GLU A 104 0.52 -12.35 7.04
CA GLU A 104 1.64 -13.29 7.13
C GLU A 104 2.95 -12.58 7.44
N MET A 105 3.26 -11.50 6.72
CA MET A 105 4.47 -10.71 6.96
C MET A 105 4.43 -10.03 8.32
N ALA A 106 3.27 -9.53 8.74
CA ALA A 106 3.08 -8.89 10.04
C ALA A 106 3.30 -9.87 11.20
N HIS A 107 2.73 -11.08 11.08
CA HIS A 107 2.92 -12.15 12.05
C HIS A 107 4.39 -12.56 12.14
N SER A 108 5.04 -12.75 10.99
CA SER A 108 6.42 -13.21 10.93
C SER A 108 7.42 -12.18 11.47
N ALA A 109 7.19 -10.88 11.21
CA ALA A 109 8.12 -9.82 11.61
C ALA A 109 7.80 -9.16 12.96
N PHE A 110 6.53 -9.10 13.35
CA PHE A 110 6.07 -8.35 14.53
C PHE A 110 5.22 -9.18 15.50
N GLY A 111 4.99 -10.47 15.22
CA GLY A 111 4.19 -11.35 16.08
C GLY A 111 2.69 -11.01 16.11
N LYS A 112 2.20 -10.17 15.19
CA LYS A 112 0.79 -9.72 15.15
C LYS A 112 0.23 -9.85 13.74
N ARG A 113 -0.93 -10.50 13.60
CA ARG A 113 -1.59 -10.69 12.29
C ARG A 113 -2.41 -9.49 11.87
N ASP A 114 -3.16 -8.90 12.79
CA ASP A 114 -4.13 -7.87 12.46
C ASP A 114 -3.44 -6.50 12.38
N VAL A 115 -3.19 -6.06 11.15
CA VAL A 115 -2.62 -4.75 10.85
C VAL A 115 -3.75 -3.76 10.60
N PHE A 116 -3.58 -2.54 11.06
CA PHE A 116 -4.45 -1.43 10.70
C PHE A 116 -3.58 -0.19 10.55
N PHE A 117 -3.65 0.45 9.38
CA PHE A 117 -2.95 1.68 9.07
C PHE A 117 -3.85 2.88 9.36
N GLU A 118 -3.26 3.96 9.91
CA GLU A 118 -3.96 5.24 10.05
C GLU A 118 -4.19 5.85 8.66
N ASN A 119 -5.42 6.25 8.34
CA ASN A 119 -5.74 6.94 7.09
C ASN A 119 -5.14 8.37 7.10
N ALA A 120 -3.84 8.46 6.82
CA ALA A 120 -3.09 9.71 6.84
C ALA A 120 -2.02 9.72 5.74
N PHE A 121 -1.83 10.88 5.11
CA PHE A 121 -0.80 11.06 4.10
C PHE A 121 0.60 11.00 4.71
N THR A 122 1.42 10.06 4.25
CA THR A 122 2.79 9.87 4.70
C THR A 122 3.76 10.08 3.55
N THR A 123 4.85 10.81 3.79
CA THR A 123 5.91 11.00 2.78
C THR A 123 6.47 9.66 2.35
N ILE A 124 6.56 9.45 1.04
CA ILE A 124 7.16 8.23 0.49
C ILE A 124 8.68 8.28 0.69
N ASP A 125 9.24 7.24 1.29
CA ASP A 125 10.69 7.05 1.35
C ASP A 125 11.23 6.48 0.04
N ASP A 126 12.53 6.69 -0.20
CA ASP A 126 13.19 6.27 -1.43
C ASP A 126 13.10 4.76 -1.68
N GLU A 127 13.11 3.95 -0.61
CA GLU A 127 13.03 2.49 -0.70
C GLU A 127 11.62 2.05 -1.14
N THR A 128 10.56 2.61 -0.55
CA THR A 128 9.18 2.36 -0.97
C THR A 128 8.99 2.70 -2.44
N TRP A 129 9.50 3.86 -2.88
CA TRP A 129 9.40 4.28 -4.28
C TRP A 129 10.22 3.40 -5.23
N TYR A 130 11.40 2.97 -4.79
CA TYR A 130 12.25 2.04 -5.53
C TYR A 130 11.57 0.68 -5.73
N LEU A 131 11.01 0.09 -4.68
CA LEU A 131 10.31 -1.20 -4.72
C LEU A 131 9.09 -1.15 -5.65
N ILE A 132 8.29 -0.08 -5.58
CA ILE A 132 7.16 0.13 -6.51
C ILE A 132 7.65 0.12 -7.96
N LYS A 133 8.69 0.90 -8.28
CA LYS A 133 9.22 0.97 -9.65
C LYS A 133 9.84 -0.34 -10.12
N GLN A 134 10.54 -1.06 -9.24
CA GLN A 134 11.11 -2.37 -9.55
C GLN A 134 10.00 -3.39 -9.84
N TYR A 135 8.95 -3.45 -9.02
CA TYR A 135 7.82 -4.34 -9.26
C TYR A 135 7.20 -4.11 -10.64
N MET A 136 6.94 -2.84 -10.97
CA MET A 136 6.41 -2.45 -12.27
C MET A 136 7.32 -2.89 -13.43
N ARG A 137 8.63 -2.69 -13.28
CA ARG A 137 9.63 -3.07 -14.29
C ARG A 137 9.67 -4.58 -14.50
N GLU A 138 9.70 -5.36 -13.41
CA GLU A 138 9.68 -6.83 -13.49
C GLU A 138 8.41 -7.34 -14.18
N THR A 139 7.26 -6.75 -13.86
CA THR A 139 5.98 -7.08 -14.48
C THR A 139 5.99 -6.79 -15.98
N SER A 140 6.57 -5.68 -16.43
CA SER A 140 6.64 -5.34 -17.86
C SER A 140 7.65 -6.19 -18.63
N ASN A 141 8.74 -6.61 -17.99
CA ASN A 141 9.80 -7.35 -18.67
C ASN A 141 9.48 -8.85 -18.80
N MET A 142 8.72 -9.41 -17.86
CA MET A 142 8.30 -10.82 -17.84
C MET A 142 9.45 -11.81 -18.11
N GLN A 143 10.65 -11.54 -17.57
CA GLN A 143 11.79 -12.44 -17.73
C GLN A 143 11.55 -13.76 -17.00
N LYS A 144 12.30 -14.81 -17.35
CA LYS A 144 12.18 -16.09 -16.64
C LYS A 144 12.40 -15.89 -15.14
N GLY A 145 11.44 -16.33 -14.33
CA GLY A 145 11.46 -16.18 -12.87
C GLY A 145 10.92 -14.84 -12.35
N TYR A 146 10.35 -13.96 -13.20
CA TYR A 146 9.82 -12.66 -12.78
C TYR A 146 8.79 -12.77 -11.65
N GLU A 147 7.96 -13.80 -11.61
CA GLU A 147 6.96 -14.02 -10.56
C GLU A 147 7.61 -14.23 -9.18
N PHE A 148 8.73 -14.95 -9.14
CA PHE A 148 9.50 -15.15 -7.91
C PHE A 148 10.13 -13.83 -7.43
N VAL A 149 10.63 -13.02 -8.37
CA VAL A 149 11.16 -11.68 -8.06
C VAL A 149 10.05 -10.75 -7.57
N GLN A 150 8.87 -10.77 -8.22
CA GLN A 150 7.68 -10.02 -7.80
C GLN A 150 7.24 -10.39 -6.38
N ASP A 151 7.22 -11.68 -6.03
CA ASP A 151 6.89 -12.13 -4.66
C ASP A 151 7.90 -11.57 -3.65
N GLY A 152 9.21 -11.62 -3.96
CA GLY A 152 10.25 -11.05 -3.11
C GLY A 152 10.14 -9.52 -2.95
N ILE A 153 9.80 -8.79 -4.01
CA ILE A 153 9.55 -7.34 -3.95
C ILE A 153 8.31 -7.05 -3.11
N THR A 154 7.23 -7.84 -3.28
CA THR A 154 5.98 -7.69 -2.54
C THR A 154 6.22 -7.84 -1.04
N MET A 155 6.98 -8.86 -0.62
CA MET A 155 7.34 -9.07 0.79
C MET A 155 8.14 -7.89 1.36
N GLN A 156 9.12 -7.39 0.63
CA GLN A 156 9.93 -6.23 1.03
C GLN A 156 9.06 -4.98 1.18
N LEU A 157 8.16 -4.74 0.23
CA LEU A 157 7.25 -3.59 0.28
C LEU A 157 6.29 -3.68 1.47
N CYS A 158 5.71 -4.86 1.75
CA CYS A 158 4.85 -5.06 2.92
C CYS A 158 5.58 -4.70 4.23
N ILE A 159 6.82 -5.16 4.39
CA ILE A 159 7.64 -4.86 5.57
C ILE A 159 7.98 -3.36 5.64
N ASN A 160 8.32 -2.74 4.51
CA ASN A 160 8.65 -1.32 4.49
C ASN A 160 7.45 -0.45 4.88
N LEU A 161 6.27 -0.74 4.32
CA LEU A 161 5.01 -0.06 4.65
C LEU A 161 4.68 -0.20 6.14
N MET A 162 4.80 -1.40 6.72
CA MET A 162 4.55 -1.61 8.15
C MET A 162 5.53 -0.89 9.08
N ARG A 163 6.76 -0.61 8.63
CA ARG A 163 7.78 0.13 9.40
C ARG A 163 7.59 1.64 9.32
N ASN A 164 7.19 2.15 8.16
CA ASN A 164 7.20 3.59 7.89
C ASN A 164 5.82 4.23 8.01
N LEU A 165 4.75 3.48 7.81
CA LEU A 165 3.39 3.99 7.98
C LEU A 165 2.93 3.84 9.43
N LYS A 166 2.20 4.85 9.90
CA LYS A 166 1.54 4.78 11.20
C LYS A 166 0.52 3.64 11.20
N SER A 167 0.68 2.73 12.14
CA SER A 167 -0.18 1.56 12.26
C SER A 167 -0.35 1.12 13.71
N ASN A 168 -1.23 0.16 13.92
CA ASN A 168 -1.42 -0.51 15.21
C ASN A 168 -0.27 -1.48 15.57
N LEU A 169 0.82 -1.52 14.81
CA LEU A 169 2.03 -2.28 15.12
C LEU A 169 2.91 -1.46 16.07
N ARG A 170 3.27 -2.04 17.22
CA ARG A 170 4.20 -1.41 18.15
C ARG A 170 5.63 -1.64 17.65
N LEU A 171 6.23 -0.62 17.06
CA LEU A 171 7.66 -0.64 16.76
C LEU A 171 8.42 -0.40 18.06
N GLU A 172 8.91 -1.47 18.68
CA GLU A 172 9.84 -1.33 19.80
C GLU A 172 11.11 -0.63 19.30
N LYS A 173 11.36 0.61 19.75
CA LYS A 173 12.68 1.22 19.59
C LYS A 173 13.66 0.39 20.43
N LYS A 174 14.41 -0.52 19.80
CA LYS A 174 15.60 -1.13 20.40
C LYS A 174 16.64 -0.03 20.66
N GLY A 175 16.51 0.66 21.81
CA GLY A 175 17.34 1.82 22.14
C GLY A 175 17.22 2.37 23.56
N ALA A 176 16.24 1.97 24.36
CA ALA A 176 16.28 2.23 25.80
C ALA A 176 16.90 1.03 26.51
N ARG A 177 18.23 0.90 26.46
CA ARG A 177 18.94 0.03 27.40
C ARG A 177 18.60 0.51 28.80
N SER A 178 17.82 -0.28 29.52
CA SER A 178 17.65 -0.19 30.96
C SER A 178 19.02 -0.04 31.61
N SER A 179 19.18 1.02 32.40
CA SER A 179 20.33 1.35 33.23
C SER A 179 21.09 0.14 33.76
N PHE A 180 22.37 0.02 33.41
CA PHE A 180 23.31 -0.85 34.11
C PHE A 180 23.33 -0.44 35.60
N LYS A 181 22.86 -1.31 36.49
CA LYS A 181 23.10 -1.19 37.93
C LYS A 181 24.61 -1.37 38.15
N SER A 182 25.28 -0.30 38.54
CA SER A 182 26.64 -0.31 39.08
C SER A 182 26.68 -1.17 40.35
N TYR A 183 27.42 -2.27 40.32
CA TYR A 183 27.87 -2.95 41.53
C TYR A 183 29.10 -2.21 42.06
N LYS A 184 28.93 -1.47 43.17
CA LYS A 184 30.06 -1.03 43.99
C LYS A 184 30.70 -2.27 44.63
N LYS A 185 31.96 -2.56 44.26
CA LYS A 185 32.86 -3.35 45.10
C LYS A 185 33.46 -2.40 46.15
N SER A 186 33.18 -2.68 47.42
CA SER A 186 33.93 -2.12 48.55
C SER A 186 35.27 -2.84 48.64
N TYR A 187 36.35 -2.08 48.73
CA TYR A 187 37.62 -2.51 49.32
C TYR A 187 37.70 -1.86 50.71
#